data_AF-A0A4Z0LZ95-F1
#
_entry.id   AF-A0A4Z0LZ95-F1
#
_cell.length_a   1.000
_cell.length_b   1.000
_cell.length_c   1.000
_cell.angle_alpha   90.00
_cell.angle_beta   90.00
_cell.angle_gamma   90.00
#
_symmetry.space_group_name_H-M   'P 1'
#
loop_
_entity.id
_entity.type
_entity.pdbx_description
1 polymer ?
#
loop_
_entity_poly.entity_id
_entity_poly.type
_entity_poly.pdbx_seq_one_letter_code
_entity_poly.pdbx_strand_id
1 'polypeptide(L)'
;MPRSTRLSKSFIICLMFLAACFSAALRAETVEQKVWVKAVDTDGSCRVTAYFKGDHDNCSNHDAHGRDDCPKDTGCICTRQEKHVTWAMDGSESFSVMFDQGSENPFVEKGDNACSFSSNKKGKLRCRVKEKNTPKGIYHYSVHVNHCEPAKVKLKLY
;
A
#
# COMPACT_ATOMS: atom_id res chain seq x y z
N MET A 1 28.66 4.72 64.20
CA MET A 1 28.85 4.58 62.74
C MET A 1 27.51 4.79 62.04
N PRO A 2 27.29 5.90 61.29
CA PRO A 2 26.21 5.96 60.31
C PRO A 2 26.79 5.95 58.88
N ARG A 3 26.34 5.01 58.04
CA ARG A 3 26.73 4.90 56.64
C ARG A 3 25.74 5.72 55.81
N SER A 4 26.17 6.91 55.38
CA SER A 4 25.39 7.81 54.53
C SER A 4 25.27 7.24 53.12
N THR A 5 24.05 6.84 52.73
CA THR A 5 23.67 6.51 51.36
C THR A 5 23.50 7.79 50.55
N ARG A 6 24.58 8.27 49.92
CA ARG A 6 24.47 9.22 48.82
C ARG A 6 24.09 8.47 47.55
N LEU A 7 22.80 8.22 47.36
CA LEU A 7 22.27 7.88 46.05
C LEU A 7 22.55 9.08 45.13
N SER A 8 23.51 8.89 44.23
CA SER A 8 23.99 9.92 43.32
C SER A 8 22.85 10.42 42.45
N LYS A 9 22.47 11.70 42.64
CA LYS A 9 21.50 12.42 41.78
C LYS A 9 21.84 12.34 40.29
N SER A 10 23.09 12.03 39.93
CA SER A 10 23.53 11.86 38.54
C SER A 10 22.97 10.63 37.84
N PHE A 11 22.51 9.59 38.55
CA PHE A 11 22.01 8.36 37.91
C PHE A 11 20.58 8.50 37.36
N ILE A 12 19.77 9.38 37.95
CA ILE A 12 18.35 9.56 37.57
C ILE A 12 18.22 10.39 36.28
N ILE A 13 19.16 11.31 36.04
CA ILE A 13 19.15 12.18 34.85
C ILE A 13 19.51 11.39 33.59
N CYS A 14 20.38 10.38 33.70
CA CYS A 14 20.79 9.56 32.55
C CYS A 14 19.66 8.63 32.06
N LEU A 15 18.76 8.17 32.95
CA LEU A 15 17.64 7.30 32.57
C LEU A 15 16.52 8.06 31.83
N MET A 16 16.32 9.35 32.12
CA MET A 16 15.29 10.16 31.42
C MET A 16 15.68 10.56 30.00
N PHE A 17 16.98 10.63 29.68
CA PHE A 17 17.44 10.90 28.30
C PHE A 17 17.38 9.66 27.39
N LEU A 18 17.49 8.44 27.93
CA LEU A 18 17.38 7.22 27.12
C LEU A 18 15.93 6.90 26.70
N ALA A 19 14.92 7.35 27.44
CA ALA A 19 13.52 7.07 27.11
C ALA A 19 13.00 7.89 25.91
N ALA A 20 13.61 9.03 25.60
CA ALA A 20 13.16 9.91 24.51
C ALA A 20 13.64 9.48 23.12
N CYS A 21 14.69 8.65 23.02
CA CYS A 21 15.25 8.23 21.73
C CYS A 21 14.53 7.03 21.09
N PHE A 22 13.70 6.29 21.83
CA PHE A 22 13.01 5.10 21.28
C PHE A 22 11.63 5.39 20.69
N SER A 23 11.08 6.60 20.86
CA SER A 23 9.73 6.91 20.36
C SER A 23 9.67 7.25 18.87
N ALA A 24 10.80 7.58 18.22
CA ALA A 24 10.82 8.00 16.82
C ALA A 24 10.85 6.81 15.83
N ALA A 25 11.31 5.62 16.25
CA ALA A 25 11.40 4.46 15.36
C ALA A 25 10.05 3.76 15.11
N LEU A 26 8.97 4.19 15.78
CA LEU A 26 7.67 3.51 15.77
C LEU A 26 6.60 4.19 14.90
N ARG A 27 6.93 5.21 14.10
CA ARG A 27 5.94 5.98 13.31
C ARG A 27 6.32 6.29 11.87
N ALA A 28 6.78 5.29 11.12
CA ALA A 28 6.43 5.22 9.71
C ALA A 28 5.09 4.47 9.60
N GLU A 29 4.02 5.09 10.11
CA GLU A 29 2.66 4.62 9.88
C GLU A 29 2.44 4.69 8.37
N THR A 30 2.58 3.55 7.69
CA THR A 30 2.55 3.50 6.23
C THR A 30 1.18 3.96 5.79
N VAL A 31 1.13 5.09 5.09
CA VAL A 31 -0.10 5.71 4.61
C VAL A 31 -0.76 4.77 3.60
N GLU A 32 -2.08 4.70 3.61
CA GLU A 32 -2.86 3.91 2.65
C GLU A 32 -2.43 4.26 1.20
N GLN A 33 -2.00 3.25 0.43
CA GLN A 33 -1.57 3.49 -0.95
C GLN A 33 -2.81 3.73 -1.82
N LYS A 34 -2.84 4.89 -2.46
CA LYS A 34 -3.87 5.24 -3.44
C LYS A 34 -3.35 5.16 -4.87
N VAL A 35 -4.15 4.58 -5.75
CA VAL A 35 -3.92 4.47 -7.19
C VAL A 35 -5.07 5.14 -7.93
N TRP A 36 -4.74 5.90 -8.96
CA TRP A 36 -5.74 6.48 -9.86
C TRP A 36 -5.87 5.63 -11.12
N VAL A 37 -7.11 5.37 -11.51
CA VAL A 37 -7.47 4.60 -12.71
C VAL A 37 -8.10 5.58 -13.70
N LYS A 38 -7.68 5.55 -14.96
CA LYS A 38 -8.25 6.38 -16.01
C LYS A 38 -8.41 5.57 -17.29
N ALA A 39 -9.57 5.67 -17.91
CA ALA A 39 -9.78 5.25 -19.29
C ALA A 39 -9.34 6.39 -20.22
N VAL A 40 -8.52 6.07 -21.20
CA VAL A 40 -7.97 7.03 -22.16
C VAL A 40 -8.31 6.54 -23.56
N ASP A 41 -9.08 7.35 -24.29
CA ASP A 41 -9.31 7.15 -25.71
C ASP A 41 -8.15 7.73 -26.52
N THR A 42 -7.51 6.90 -27.33
CA THR A 42 -6.46 7.30 -28.27
C THR A 42 -6.76 6.67 -29.63
N ASP A 43 -6.97 7.51 -30.65
CA ASP A 43 -7.16 7.12 -32.06
C ASP A 43 -8.20 6.00 -32.27
N GLY A 44 -9.34 6.09 -31.59
CA GLY A 44 -10.44 5.12 -31.71
C GLY A 44 -10.27 3.85 -30.87
N SER A 45 -9.23 3.77 -30.05
CA SER A 45 -9.01 2.69 -29.08
C SER A 45 -9.04 3.23 -27.65
N CYS A 46 -9.80 2.58 -26.76
CA CYS A 46 -9.79 2.91 -25.33
C CYS A 46 -8.77 2.02 -24.60
N ARG A 47 -7.93 2.63 -23.75
CA ARG A 47 -7.00 1.91 -22.87
C ARG A 47 -7.10 2.40 -21.43
N VAL A 48 -7.05 1.46 -20.49
CA VAL A 48 -6.96 1.78 -19.06
C VAL A 48 -5.51 2.11 -18.69
N THR A 49 -5.33 3.13 -17.87
CA THR A 49 -4.05 3.50 -17.27
C THR A 49 -4.20 3.58 -15.75
N ALA A 50 -3.28 2.95 -15.02
CA ALA A 50 -3.14 3.09 -13.57
C ALA A 50 -1.94 3.97 -13.26
N TYR A 51 -2.10 4.99 -12.42
CA TYR A 51 -1.04 5.97 -12.15
C TYR A 51 -1.14 6.58 -10.74
N PHE A 52 -0.12 7.33 -10.35
CA PHE A 52 -0.03 8.04 -9.07
C PHE A 52 -0.10 9.55 -9.29
N LYS A 53 -0.90 10.27 -8.48
CA LYS A 53 -0.96 11.75 -8.50
C LYS A 53 0.06 12.43 -7.55
N GLY A 54 1.10 11.71 -7.15
CA GLY A 54 2.03 12.18 -6.10
C GLY A 54 1.53 11.94 -4.67
N ASP A 55 0.39 11.27 -4.52
CA ASP A 55 -0.04 10.68 -3.25
C ASP A 55 1.07 9.70 -2.78
N HIS A 56 1.40 9.73 -1.48
CA HIS A 56 2.47 8.98 -0.81
C HIS A 56 3.01 7.74 -1.57
N ASP A 57 4.33 7.72 -1.80
CA ASP A 57 5.01 6.63 -2.50
C ASP A 57 5.55 5.60 -1.50
N ASN A 58 4.75 4.58 -1.20
CA ASN A 58 5.16 3.51 -0.29
C ASN A 58 6.27 2.61 -0.86
N CYS A 59 6.63 2.75 -2.13
CA CYS A 59 7.75 2.03 -2.72
C CYS A 59 9.09 2.72 -2.49
N SER A 60 9.10 3.98 -2.07
CA SER A 60 10.35 4.74 -1.92
C SER A 60 11.15 4.40 -0.64
N ASN A 61 10.60 3.56 0.24
CA ASN A 61 11.25 3.24 1.51
C ASN A 61 12.20 2.03 1.42
N HIS A 62 13.04 1.88 2.44
CA HIS A 62 14.07 0.84 2.51
C HIS A 62 13.48 -0.58 2.56
N ASP A 63 12.40 -0.80 3.31
CA ASP A 63 11.76 -2.11 3.44
C ASP A 63 11.15 -2.59 2.10
N ALA A 64 10.72 -1.67 1.25
CA ALA A 64 10.26 -1.95 -0.10
C ALA A 64 11.42 -2.13 -1.11
N HIS A 65 12.67 -1.99 -0.66
CA HIS A 65 13.87 -1.93 -1.49
C HIS A 65 13.78 -0.88 -2.60
N GLY A 66 13.20 0.28 -2.30
CA GLY A 66 12.97 1.29 -3.32
C GLY A 66 12.04 0.81 -4.45
N ARG A 67 12.19 1.44 -5.62
CA ARG A 67 11.36 1.21 -6.81
C ARG A 67 11.90 0.13 -7.75
N ASP A 68 12.96 -0.61 -7.35
CA ASP A 68 13.74 -1.51 -8.21
C ASP A 68 12.86 -2.46 -9.05
N ASP A 69 12.07 -3.32 -8.40
CA ASP A 69 11.17 -4.26 -9.09
C ASP A 69 9.76 -3.68 -9.35
N CYS A 70 9.52 -2.44 -8.92
CA CYS A 70 8.20 -1.81 -8.86
C CYS A 70 8.22 -0.37 -9.39
N PRO A 71 8.55 -0.17 -10.67
CA PRO A 71 8.80 1.15 -11.22
C PRO A 71 7.50 1.95 -11.41
N LYS A 72 7.61 3.29 -11.31
CA LYS A 72 6.46 4.21 -11.26
C LYS A 72 5.60 4.21 -12.53
N ASP A 73 6.26 4.10 -13.67
CA ASP A 73 5.68 4.10 -15.02
C ASP A 73 4.74 2.93 -15.29
N THR A 74 4.89 1.83 -14.54
CA THR A 74 4.03 0.64 -14.65
C THR A 74 2.81 0.66 -13.72
N GLY A 75 2.59 1.76 -12.98
CA GLY A 75 1.51 1.86 -11.99
C GLY A 75 1.71 0.94 -10.77
N CYS A 76 2.93 0.46 -10.55
CA CYS A 76 3.22 -0.53 -9.51
C CYS A 76 3.04 0.07 -8.09
N ILE A 77 2.30 -0.66 -7.24
CA ILE A 77 2.00 -0.30 -5.85
C ILE A 77 2.86 -1.07 -4.86
N CYS A 78 3.25 -0.44 -3.76
CA CYS A 78 3.87 -1.12 -2.63
C CYS A 78 2.98 -1.01 -1.39
N THR A 79 2.80 -2.13 -0.70
CA THR A 79 2.00 -2.20 0.52
C THR A 79 2.53 -3.28 1.44
N ARG A 80 1.99 -3.37 2.65
CA ARG A 80 2.31 -4.39 3.66
C ARG A 80 1.06 -5.19 3.99
N GLN A 81 1.26 -6.30 4.68
CA GLN A 81 0.15 -7.08 5.26
C GLN A 81 -0.71 -6.20 6.16
N GLU A 82 -1.99 -6.55 6.29
CA GLU A 82 -2.99 -5.84 7.12
C GLU A 82 -3.34 -4.40 6.67
N LYS A 83 -2.60 -3.82 5.72
CA LYS A 83 -2.83 -2.48 5.18
C LYS A 83 -3.87 -2.50 4.07
N HIS A 84 -4.39 -1.31 3.77
CA HIS A 84 -5.34 -1.11 2.69
C HIS A 84 -4.66 -0.54 1.45
N VAL A 85 -5.18 -0.92 0.29
CA VAL A 85 -4.94 -0.28 -0.99
C VAL A 85 -6.26 0.26 -1.50
N THR A 86 -6.24 1.50 -1.99
CA THR A 86 -7.39 2.14 -2.62
C THR A 86 -7.12 2.45 -4.08
N TRP A 87 -8.05 2.06 -4.93
CA TRP A 87 -8.12 2.51 -6.32
C TRP A 87 -9.28 3.50 -6.45
N ALA A 88 -9.07 4.55 -7.23
CA ALA A 88 -10.08 5.56 -7.50
C ALA A 88 -10.10 5.89 -8.99
N MET A 89 -11.30 5.87 -9.58
CA MET A 89 -11.51 6.31 -10.94
C MET A 89 -11.29 7.82 -11.03
N ASP A 90 -10.50 8.23 -12.01
CA ASP A 90 -10.34 9.60 -12.47
C ASP A 90 -11.30 9.86 -13.64
N GLY A 91 -12.59 9.78 -13.34
CA GLY A 91 -13.68 9.80 -14.32
C GLY A 91 -14.99 9.34 -13.68
N SER A 92 -16.01 9.09 -14.50
CA SER A 92 -17.34 8.66 -14.06
C SER A 92 -17.60 7.16 -14.19
N GLU A 93 -16.67 6.41 -14.78
CA GLU A 93 -16.86 4.99 -15.05
C GLU A 93 -16.61 4.11 -13.83
N SER A 94 -17.12 2.89 -13.88
CA SER A 94 -16.78 1.83 -12.94
C SER A 94 -15.61 1.00 -13.48
N PHE A 95 -14.82 0.44 -12.57
CA PHE A 95 -13.73 -0.47 -12.90
C PHE A 95 -13.73 -1.70 -11.99
N SER A 96 -13.01 -2.74 -12.40
CA SER A 96 -12.72 -3.92 -11.58
C SER A 96 -11.22 -4.24 -11.56
N VAL A 97 -10.81 -5.00 -10.54
CA VAL A 97 -9.44 -5.48 -10.34
C VAL A 97 -9.46 -7.00 -10.39
N MET A 98 -8.61 -7.61 -11.22
CA MET A 98 -8.59 -9.07 -11.40
C MET A 98 -7.17 -9.62 -11.28
N PHE A 99 -6.99 -10.70 -10.51
CA PHE A 99 -5.74 -11.43 -10.39
C PHE A 99 -5.69 -12.54 -11.46
N ASP A 100 -5.66 -12.14 -12.73
CA ASP A 100 -5.74 -13.03 -13.90
C ASP A 100 -4.37 -13.32 -14.55
N GLN A 101 -3.29 -12.76 -14.00
CA GLN A 101 -1.91 -12.89 -14.50
C GLN A 101 -1.11 -13.95 -13.75
N GLY A 102 -1.77 -15.02 -13.28
CA GLY A 102 -1.13 -16.17 -12.62
C GLY A 102 -0.61 -15.93 -11.20
N SER A 103 -0.79 -14.73 -10.64
CA SER A 103 -0.48 -14.45 -9.23
C SER A 103 -1.67 -14.79 -8.33
N GLU A 104 -1.38 -15.28 -7.12
CA GLU A 104 -2.41 -15.46 -6.10
C GLU A 104 -3.01 -14.12 -5.67
N ASN A 105 -4.22 -14.13 -5.11
CA ASN A 105 -4.87 -12.93 -4.61
C ASN A 105 -4.42 -12.62 -3.16
N PRO A 106 -3.73 -11.48 -2.91
CA PRO A 106 -3.27 -11.12 -1.58
C PRO A 106 -4.36 -10.46 -0.70
N PHE A 107 -5.57 -10.23 -1.22
CA PHE A 107 -6.64 -9.50 -0.52
C PHE A 107 -7.69 -10.41 0.11
N VAL A 108 -8.31 -9.96 1.20
CA VAL A 108 -9.37 -10.71 1.89
C VAL A 108 -10.56 -10.95 0.94
N GLU A 109 -11.01 -12.20 0.81
CA GLU A 109 -12.08 -12.60 -0.14
C GLU A 109 -13.40 -12.98 0.54
N LYS A 110 -13.41 -13.17 1.87
CA LYS A 110 -14.57 -13.64 2.63
C LYS A 110 -14.70 -12.90 3.96
N GLY A 111 -15.92 -12.80 4.48
CA GLY A 111 -16.26 -12.12 5.73
C GLY A 111 -16.44 -10.61 5.57
N ASP A 112 -16.52 -9.90 6.69
CA ASP A 112 -16.90 -8.47 6.74
C ASP A 112 -15.89 -7.53 6.05
N ASN A 113 -14.67 -8.00 5.83
CA ASN A 113 -13.60 -7.24 5.16
C ASN A 113 -13.32 -7.75 3.73
N ALA A 114 -14.24 -8.53 3.14
CA ALA A 114 -14.07 -9.03 1.78
C ALA A 114 -13.94 -7.89 0.77
N CYS A 115 -12.92 -7.95 -0.07
CA CYS A 115 -12.71 -7.08 -1.20
C CYS A 115 -13.75 -7.43 -2.30
N SER A 116 -14.49 -6.42 -2.77
CA SER A 116 -15.49 -6.61 -3.84
C SER A 116 -14.87 -6.77 -5.23
N PHE A 117 -13.59 -6.45 -5.38
CA PHE A 117 -12.85 -6.39 -6.66
C PHE A 117 -13.52 -5.52 -7.74
N SER A 118 -14.51 -4.72 -7.37
CA SER A 118 -15.26 -3.83 -8.25
C SER A 118 -15.49 -2.50 -7.54
N SER A 119 -15.30 -1.40 -8.27
CA SER A 119 -15.51 -0.06 -7.74
C SER A 119 -16.96 0.16 -7.31
N ASN A 120 -17.17 0.88 -6.21
CA ASN A 120 -18.50 1.31 -5.78
C ASN A 120 -19.08 2.42 -6.69
N LYS A 121 -20.29 2.87 -6.38
CA LYS A 121 -21.00 3.95 -7.11
C LYS A 121 -20.25 5.30 -7.17
N LYS A 122 -19.20 5.49 -6.36
CA LYS A 122 -18.34 6.68 -6.35
C LYS A 122 -17.02 6.44 -7.10
N GLY A 123 -16.90 5.35 -7.85
CA GLY A 123 -15.68 4.98 -8.57
C GLY A 123 -14.52 4.64 -7.63
N LYS A 124 -14.78 4.08 -6.43
CA LYS A 124 -13.71 3.72 -5.47
C LYS A 124 -13.76 2.24 -5.13
N LEU A 125 -12.58 1.62 -5.04
CA LEU A 125 -12.36 0.28 -4.52
C LEU A 125 -11.33 0.37 -3.41
N ARG A 126 -11.59 -0.25 -2.26
CA ARG A 126 -10.68 -0.28 -1.12
C ARG A 126 -10.58 -1.71 -0.60
N CYS A 127 -9.39 -2.27 -0.59
CA CYS A 127 -9.18 -3.68 -0.21
C CYS A 127 -8.06 -3.82 0.82
N ARG A 128 -8.29 -4.68 1.80
CA ARG A 128 -7.34 -5.00 2.86
C ARG A 128 -6.50 -6.21 2.48
N VAL A 129 -5.19 -6.09 2.59
CA VAL A 129 -4.26 -7.21 2.40
C VAL A 129 -4.44 -8.19 3.55
N LYS A 130 -4.46 -9.49 3.23
CA LYS A 130 -4.53 -10.60 4.20
C LYS A 130 -3.42 -10.46 5.27
N GLU A 131 -3.74 -10.79 6.51
CA GLU A 131 -2.88 -10.52 7.67
C GLU A 131 -1.73 -11.53 7.83
N LYS A 132 -2.02 -12.83 7.65
CA LYS A 132 -1.08 -13.93 7.92
C LYS A 132 -0.88 -14.80 6.68
N ASN A 133 0.34 -15.31 6.51
CA ASN A 133 0.76 -16.26 5.48
C ASN A 133 0.68 -15.77 4.02
N THR A 134 0.39 -14.49 3.79
CA THR A 134 0.45 -13.94 2.43
C THR A 134 1.93 -13.74 2.05
N PRO A 135 2.46 -14.48 1.06
CA PRO A 135 3.87 -14.39 0.72
C PRO A 135 4.26 -12.97 0.33
N LYS A 136 5.39 -12.47 0.83
CA LYS A 136 5.97 -11.24 0.28
C LYS A 136 6.41 -11.49 -1.15
N GLY A 137 6.37 -10.47 -2.00
CA GLY A 137 6.74 -10.59 -3.41
C GLY A 137 5.90 -9.71 -4.32
N ILE A 138 5.99 -10.01 -5.63
CA ILE A 138 5.27 -9.29 -6.68
C ILE A 138 4.03 -10.08 -7.07
N TYR A 139 2.90 -9.38 -7.04
CA TYR A 139 1.60 -9.86 -7.45
C TYR A 139 1.15 -9.13 -8.70
N HIS A 140 0.83 -9.87 -9.75
CA HIS A 140 0.37 -9.35 -11.01
C HIS A 140 -1.15 -9.38 -11.08
N TYR A 141 -1.74 -8.26 -11.51
CA TYR A 141 -3.17 -8.10 -11.64
C TYR A 141 -3.51 -7.13 -12.76
N SER A 142 -4.75 -7.14 -13.22
CA SER A 142 -5.26 -6.25 -14.24
C SER A 142 -6.35 -5.34 -13.70
N VAL A 143 -6.47 -4.16 -14.28
CA VAL A 143 -7.55 -3.21 -14.02
C VAL A 143 -8.39 -3.09 -15.28
N HIS A 144 -9.67 -3.40 -15.16
CA HIS A 144 -10.62 -3.44 -16.27
C HIS A 144 -11.61 -2.28 -16.15
N VAL A 145 -11.83 -1.59 -17.27
CA VAL A 145 -12.96 -0.69 -17.49
C VAL A 145 -13.70 -1.22 -18.71
N ASN A 146 -15.03 -1.19 -18.69
CA ASN A 146 -15.84 -1.73 -19.78
C ASN A 146 -15.43 -1.09 -21.11
N HIS A 147 -15.29 -1.90 -22.16
CA HIS A 147 -14.93 -1.46 -23.52
C HIS A 147 -13.52 -0.90 -23.70
N CYS A 148 -12.65 -1.01 -22.69
CA CYS A 148 -11.27 -0.55 -22.75
C CYS A 148 -10.28 -1.71 -22.59
N GLU A 149 -9.11 -1.59 -23.24
CA GLU A 149 -8.01 -2.53 -23.04
C GLU A 149 -7.52 -2.44 -21.57
N PRO A 150 -7.43 -3.57 -20.83
CA PRO A 150 -7.08 -3.55 -19.42
C PRO A 150 -5.63 -3.10 -19.15
N ALA A 151 -5.44 -2.39 -18.05
CA ALA A 151 -4.10 -2.07 -17.57
C ALA A 151 -3.50 -3.28 -16.85
N LYS A 152 -2.30 -3.70 -17.21
CA LYS A 152 -1.54 -4.71 -16.45
C LYS A 152 -0.70 -4.00 -15.40
N VAL A 153 -0.89 -4.36 -14.14
CA VAL A 153 -0.32 -3.66 -12.98
C VAL A 153 0.33 -4.67 -12.04
N LYS A 154 1.19 -4.18 -11.16
CA LYS A 154 1.90 -4.98 -10.15
C LYS A 154 1.65 -4.45 -8.75
N LEU A 155 1.64 -5.34 -7.78
CA LEU A 155 1.64 -5.05 -6.35
C LEU A 155 2.85 -5.72 -5.70
N LYS A 156 3.73 -4.93 -5.08
CA LYS A 156 4.81 -5.40 -4.24
C LYS A 156 4.35 -5.44 -2.78
N LEU A 157 4.26 -6.66 -2.24
CA LEU A 157 4.03 -6.88 -0.83
C LEU A 157 5.38 -7.08 -0.14
N TYR A 158 5.69 -6.24 0.86
CA TYR A 158 6.98 -6.23 1.55
C TYR A 158 6.85 -6.21 3.07
#